data_AF-A0A7C3UD81-F1
#
_entry.id   AF-A0A7C3UD81-F1
#
_cell.length_a   1.000
_cell.length_b   1.000
_cell.length_c   1.000
_cell.angle_alpha   90.00
_cell.angle_beta   90.00
_cell.angle_gamma   90.00
#
_symmetry.space_group_name_H-M   'P 1'
#
loop_
_entity.id
_entity.type
_entity.pdbx_description
1 polymer ?
#
loop_
_entity_poly.entity_id
_entity_poly.type
_entity_poly.pdbx_seq_one_letter_code
_entity_poly.pdbx_strand_id
1 'polypeptide(L)' 'MATWKFVINDPETKKSYQVEVDQSKAVSLIGKKIGEEFSGDLLGLIGYTLKITGGTDKDGFPMHPSV' A
#
# COMPACT_ATOMS: atom_id res chain seq x y z
N MET A 1 -12.51 -4.03 13.89
CA MET A 1 -11.66 -4.71 12.88
C MET A 1 -10.64 -3.69 12.40
N ALA A 2 -9.38 -4.07 12.23
CA ALA A 2 -8.36 -3.12 11.80
C ALA A 2 -8.52 -2.88 10.28
N THR A 3 -9.05 -1.71 9.91
CA THR A 3 -9.12 -1.30 8.50
C THR A 3 -7.72 -0.90 8.04
N TRP A 4 -7.28 -1.42 6.90
CA TRP A 4 -6.00 -1.02 6.33
C TRP A 4 -6.20 0.18 5.41
N LYS A 5 -5.37 1.19 5.60
CA LYS A 5 -5.41 2.43 4.84
C LYS A 5 -4.25 2.46 3.87
N PHE A 6 -4.56 2.50 2.58
CA PHE A 6 -3.60 2.64 1.50
C PHE A 6 -3.60 4.09 1.00
N VAL A 7 -2.41 4.66 0.81
CA VAL A 7 -2.24 5.98 0.20
C VAL A 7 -1.52 5.78 -1.12
N ILE A 8 -2.28 5.87 -2.22
CA ILE A 8 -1.78 5.74 -3.58
C ILE A 8 -1.40 7.14 -4.06
N ASN A 9 -0.13 7.33 -4.39
CA ASN A 9 0.37 8.58 -4.94
C ASN A 9 0.57 8.43 -6.44
N ASP A 10 -0.04 9.32 -7.22
CA ASP A 10 0.20 9.45 -8.64
C ASP A 10 1.21 10.59 -8.87
N PRO A 11 2.46 10.28 -9.27
CA PRO A 11 3.49 11.29 -9.48
C PRO A 11 3.24 12.17 -10.71
N GLU A 12 2.48 11.71 -11.71
CA GLU A 12 2.19 12.48 -12.91
C GLU A 12 1.18 13.58 -12.61
N THR A 13 0.10 13.22 -11.93
CA THR A 13 -0.95 14.18 -11.56
C THR A 13 -0.67 14.91 -10.25
N LYS A 14 0.37 14.49 -9.50
CA LYS A 14 0.73 14.99 -8.16
C LYS A 14 -0.44 14.88 -7.16
N LYS A 15 -1.28 13.86 -7.33
CA LYS A 15 -2.44 13.61 -6.47
C LYS A 15 -2.21 12.38 -5.60
N SER A 16 -2.80 12.43 -4.41
CA SER A 16 -2.80 11.33 -3.46
C SER A 16 -4.23 10.87 -3.24
N TYR A 17 -4.45 9.56 -3.36
CA TYR A 17 -5.74 8.91 -3.18
C TYR A 17 -5.65 7.98 -1.98
N GLN A 18 -6.56 8.16 -1.03
CA GLN A 18 -6.66 7.28 0.13
C GLN A 18 -7.75 6.26 -0.11
N VAL A 19 -7.41 4.98 0.05
CA VAL A 19 -8.34 3.86 -0.08
C VAL A 19 -8.29 3.03 1.19
N GLU A 20 -9.47 2.76 1.74
CA GLU A 20 -9.63 1.88 2.90
C GLU A 20 -10.03 0.50 2.42
N VAL A 21 -9.30 -0.52 2.86
CA VAL A 21 -9.48 -1.89 2.42
C VAL A 21 -9.55 -2.82 3.62
N ASP A 22 -10.41 -3.83 3.52
CA ASP A 22 -10.50 -4.88 4.52
C ASP A 22 -9.19 -5.67 4.63
N GLN A 23 -8.88 -6.03 5.88
CA GLN A 23 -7.67 -6.76 6.23
C GLN A 23 -7.52 -8.09 5.46
N SER A 24 -8.64 -8.72 5.08
CA SER A 24 -8.68 -9.96 4.30
C SER A 24 -8.04 -9.84 2.91
N LYS A 25 -8.20 -8.70 2.24
CA LYS A 25 -7.57 -8.44 0.94
C LYS A 25 -6.11 -8.02 1.07
N ALA A 26 -5.75 -7.43 2.21
CA ALA A 26 -4.40 -6.98 2.49
C ALA A 26 -3.44 -8.12 2.89
N VAL A 27 -3.95 -9.32 3.25
CA VAL A 27 -3.13 -10.50 3.60
C VAL A 27 -2.14 -10.83 2.48
N SER A 28 -2.52 -10.67 1.22
CA SER A 28 -1.67 -10.93 0.05
C SER A 28 -0.45 -10.00 -0.06
N LEU A 29 -0.46 -8.87 0.64
CA LEU A 29 0.65 -7.90 0.69
C LEU A 29 1.60 -8.16 1.86
N ILE A 30 1.21 -9.02 2.82
CA ILE A 30 2.04 -9.39 3.95
C ILE A 30 3.22 -10.23 3.45
N GLY A 31 4.45 -9.82 3.80
CA GLY A 31 5.69 -10.47 3.37
C GLY A 31 6.37 -9.81 2.17
N LYS A 32 5.72 -8.83 1.54
CA LYS A 32 6.35 -7.98 0.52
C LYS A 32 7.26 -6.93 1.16
N LYS A 33 8.40 -6.66 0.53
CA LYS A 33 9.36 -5.64 0.99
C LYS A 33 9.07 -4.27 0.39
N ILE A 34 9.56 -3.22 1.06
CA ILE A 34 9.59 -1.87 0.49
C ILE A 34 10.45 -1.91 -0.78
N GLY A 35 9.92 -1.33 -1.86
CA GLY A 35 10.54 -1.31 -3.17
C GLY A 35 10.02 -2.38 -4.12
N GLU A 36 9.27 -3.38 -3.63
CA GLU A 36 8.61 -4.37 -4.49
C GLU A 36 7.37 -3.81 -5.18
N GLU A 37 7.10 -4.37 -6.36
CA GLU A 37 5.94 -4.07 -7.19
C GLU A 37 4.89 -5.18 -7.06
N PHE A 38 3.61 -4.78 -7.08
CA PHE A 38 2.48 -5.70 -7.01
C PHE A 38 1.31 -5.19 -7.87
N SER A 39 0.38 -6.08 -8.21
CA SER A 39 -0.80 -5.71 -9.00
C SER A 39 -1.79 -4.90 -8.16
N GLY A 40 -2.19 -3.74 -8.67
CA GLY A 40 -3.20 -2.86 -8.11
C GLY A 40 -4.62 -3.44 -8.12
N ASP A 41 -4.83 -4.59 -8.77
CA ASP A 41 -6.11 -5.31 -8.80
C ASP A 41 -6.65 -5.55 -7.38
N LEU A 42 -5.77 -5.79 -6.40
CA LEU A 42 -6.10 -5.99 -4.99
C LEU A 42 -6.80 -4.78 -4.36
N LEU A 43 -6.48 -3.58 -4.84
CA LEU A 43 -7.01 -2.29 -4.39
C LEU A 43 -8.13 -1.76 -5.31
N GLY A 44 -8.54 -2.54 -6.32
CA GLY A 44 -9.52 -2.13 -7.32
C GLY A 44 -8.95 -1.28 -8.45
N LEU A 45 -7.63 -1.12 -8.52
CA LEU A 45 -6.91 -0.43 -9.59
C LEU A 45 -6.51 -1.42 -10.68
N ILE A 46 -7.50 -1.87 -11.45
CA ILE A 46 -7.31 -2.93 -12.44
C ILE A 46 -6.34 -2.47 -13.53
N GLY A 47 -5.29 -3.27 -13.77
CA GLY A 47 -4.28 -2.99 -14.81
C GLY A 47 -3.18 -2.01 -14.41
N TYR A 48 -3.16 -1.55 -13.15
CA TYR A 48 -2.07 -0.75 -12.61
C TYR A 48 -1.08 -1.62 -11.83
N THR A 49 0.20 -1.34 -11.97
CA THR A 49 1.24 -1.89 -11.09
C THR A 49 1.62 -0.84 -10.06
N LEU A 50 1.58 -1.21 -8.79
CA LEU A 50 1.88 -0.33 -7.67
C LEU A 50 3.19 -0.75 -7.01
N LYS A 51 3.95 0.23 -6.55
CA LYS A 51 5.19 0.02 -5.81
C LYS A 51 4.99 0.36 -4.34
N ILE A 52 5.46 -0.51 -3.46
CA ILE A 52 5.48 -0.24 -2.02
C ILE A 52 6.59 0.76 -1.74
N THR A 53 6.24 1.98 -1.34
CA THR A 53 7.22 3.03 -1.01
C THR A 53 7.53 3.12 0.47
N GLY A 54 6.64 2.61 1.32
CA GLY A 54 6.78 2.62 2.77
C GLY A 54 5.45 2.31 3.47
N GLY A 55 5.45 2.51 4.78
CA GLY A 55 4.26 2.30 5.61
C GLY A 55 4.47 2.81 7.03
N THR A 56 3.39 2.80 7.80
CA THR A 56 3.41 3.16 9.22
C THR A 56 2.63 2.11 9.99
N ASP A 57 3.16 1.69 11.13
CA ASP A 57 2.46 0.76 12.04
C ASP A 57 1.39 1.50 12.87
N LYS A 58 0.54 0.75 13.56
CA LYS A 58 -0.53 1.27 14.42
C LYS A 58 -0.03 2.29 15.45
N ASP A 59 1.16 2.09 16.00
CA ASP A 59 1.77 2.97 17.00
C ASP A 59 2.51 4.18 16.40
N GLY A 60 2.48 4.34 15.06
CA GLY A 60 3.10 5.47 14.37
C GLY A 60 4.55 5.23 13.94
N PHE A 61 5.09 4.02 14.11
CA PHE A 61 6.45 3.70 13.68
C PHE A 61 6.54 3.64 12.15
N PRO A 62 7.44 4.41 11.52
CA PRO A 62 7.65 4.33 10.07
C PRO A 62 8.43 3.05 9.72
N MET A 63 8.08 2.45 8.59
CA MET A 63 8.86 1.35 8.03
C MET A 63 10.09 1.91 7.30
N HIS A 64 11.27 1.34 7.56
CA HIS A 64 12.51 1.75 6.91
C HIS A 64 12.88 0.73 5.82
N PRO A 65 13.25 1.16 4.60
CA PRO A 65 13.54 0.25 3.47
C PRO A 65 14.73 -0.70 3.69
N SER A 66 15.57 -0.42 4.69
CA SER A 66 16.75 -1.25 5.03
C SER A 66 16.48 -2.33 6.08
N VAL A 67 15.26 -2.39 6.64
CA VAL A 67 14.87 -3.31 7.73
C VAL A 67 13.92 -4.37 7.21
#